data_AF-A0A0F7HMX0-F1
#
_entry.id   AF-A0A0F7HMX0-F1
#
_cell.length_a   1.000
_cell.length_b   1.000
_cell.length_c   1.000
_cell.angle_alpha   90.00
_cell.angle_beta   90.00
_cell.angle_gamma   90.00
#
_symmetry.space_group_name_H-M   'P 1'
#
loop_
_entity.id
_entity.type
_entity.pdbx_description
1 polymer ?
#
loop_
_entity_poly.entity_id
_entity_poly.type
_entity_poly.pdbx_seq_one_letter_code
_entity_poly.pdbx_strand_id
1 'polypeptide(L)' 'MLWIVLPDNENTDYDMYDGAIIKADIKKEAEDIAINEFNTTLQFDDTKQIWTAEPLDESTFEKGIIFTSFNAG' A
#
# COMPACT_ATOMS: atom_id res chain seq x y z
N MET A 1 6.57 -8.04 10.35
CA MET A 1 7.23 -7.78 9.04
C MET A 1 6.83 -6.39 8.56
N LEU A 2 7.59 -5.77 7.66
CA LEU A 2 7.17 -4.53 7.00
C LEU A 2 6.63 -4.85 5.60
N TRP A 3 5.53 -4.19 5.24
CA TRP A 3 4.84 -4.36 3.98
C TRP A 3 4.73 -3.01 3.29
N ILE A 4 5.03 -2.95 1.99
CA ILE A 4 4.61 -1.84 1.15
C ILE A 4 3.21 -2.15 0.64
N VAL A 5 2.26 -1.25 0.86
CA VAL A 5 0.86 -1.43 0.46
C VAL A 5 0.49 -0.34 -0.52
N LEU A 6 0.07 -0.75 -1.72
CA LEU A 6 -0.22 0.12 -2.85
C LEU A 6 -1.66 -0.09 -3.34
N PRO A 7 -2.32 0.97 -3.81
CA PRO A 7 -3.58 0.87 -4.53
C PRO A 7 -3.35 0.11 -5.83
N ASP A 8 -4.24 -0.84 -6.13
CA ASP A 8 -4.31 -1.47 -7.43
C ASP A 8 -4.90 -0.46 -8.44
N ASN A 9 -4.12 -0.12 -9.46
CA ASN A 9 -4.42 0.92 -10.44
C ASN A 9 -5.46 0.49 -11.49
N GLU A 10 -5.95 -0.75 -11.47
CA GLU A 10 -6.87 -1.24 -12.51
C GLU A 10 -8.25 -0.57 -12.52
N ASN A 11 -8.62 0.22 -11.50
CA ASN A 11 -10.01 0.68 -11.31
C ASN A 11 -10.25 2.19 -11.22
N THR A 12 -9.25 3.06 -11.36
CA THR A 12 -9.52 4.50 -11.27
C THR A 12 -8.80 5.29 -12.35
N ASP A 13 -9.52 6.13 -13.08
CA ASP A 13 -8.98 7.15 -14.00
C ASP A 13 -8.19 8.26 -13.26
N TYR A 14 -7.69 7.96 -12.06
CA TYR A 14 -7.00 8.88 -11.15
C TYR A 14 -5.62 8.32 -10.85
N ASP A 15 -4.60 9.15 -11.09
CA ASP A 15 -3.23 8.87 -10.65
C ASP A 15 -3.17 8.94 -9.11
N MET A 16 -3.57 7.87 -8.41
CA MET A 16 -3.42 7.78 -6.97
C MET A 16 -1.99 7.37 -6.64
N TYR A 17 -1.18 8.34 -6.22
CA TYR A 17 0.21 8.15 -5.78
C TYR A 17 0.32 7.72 -4.30
N ASP A 18 -0.79 7.34 -3.68
CA ASP A 18 -0.82 7.04 -2.26
C ASP A 18 -0.28 5.64 -2.01
N GLY A 19 0.66 5.50 -1.09
CA GLY A 19 1.22 4.22 -0.68
C GLY A 19 1.62 4.26 0.78
N ALA A 20 1.57 3.12 1.45
CA ALA A 20 1.86 3.03 2.88
C ALA A 20 2.91 1.96 3.19
N ILE A 21 3.68 2.19 4.25
CA ILE A 21 4.51 1.16 4.88
C ILE A 21 3.79 0.71 6.15
N ILE A 22 3.36 -0.55 6.18
CA ILE A 22 2.55 -1.11 7.26
C ILE A 22 3.33 -2.22 7.96
N LYS A 23 3.33 -2.19 9.29
CA LYS A 23 3.85 -3.28 10.11
C LYS A 23 2.73 -4.27 10.40
N ALA A 24 2.88 -5.50 9.93
CA ALA A 24 1.93 -6.60 10.14
C ALA A 24 2.65 -7.95 10.13
N ASP A 25 2.01 -8.98 10.68
CA ASP A 25 2.57 -10.33 10.71
C ASP A 25 2.33 -11.08 9.40
N ILE A 26 1.21 -10.81 8.72
CA ILE A 26 0.84 -11.44 7.45
C ILE A 26 0.35 -10.42 6.41
N LYS A 27 0.44 -10.77 5.12
CA LYS A 27 0.02 -9.93 3.98
C LYS A 27 -1.41 -9.37 4.15
N LYS A 28 -2.35 -10.28 4.45
CA LYS A 28 -3.77 -9.92 4.61
C LYS A 28 -4.01 -8.88 5.70
N GLU A 29 -3.29 -8.95 6.80
CA GLU A 29 -3.41 -7.98 7.89
C GLU A 29 -2.94 -6.59 7.44
N ALA A 30 -1.86 -6.51 6.66
CA ALA A 30 -1.40 -5.24 6.10
C ALA A 30 -2.43 -4.62 5.14
N GLU A 31 -3.04 -5.44 4.28
CA GLU A 31 -4.10 -5.02 3.35
C GLU A 31 -5.36 -4.56 4.10
N ASP A 32 -5.79 -5.31 5.12
CA ASP A 32 -6.95 -4.95 5.95
C ASP A 32 -6.73 -3.62 6.70
N ILE A 33 -5.51 -3.35 7.20
CA ILE A 33 -5.15 -2.06 7.81
C ILE A 33 -5.26 -0.92 6.78
N ALA A 34 -4.70 -1.10 5.59
CA ALA A 34 -4.77 -0.08 4.53
C ALA A 34 -6.23 0.21 4.13
N ILE A 35 -7.04 -0.84 3.93
CA ILE A 35 -8.46 -0.71 3.62
C ILE A 35 -9.19 0.11 4.70
N ASN A 36 -8.97 -0.19 5.98
CA ASN A 36 -9.66 0.48 7.08
C ASN A 36 -9.23 1.94 7.24
N GLU A 37 -7.94 2.25 7.12
CA GLU A 37 -7.41 3.60 7.32
C GLU A 37 -7.66 4.52 6.10
N PHE A 38 -7.54 4.00 4.87
CA PHE A 38 -7.61 4.82 3.67
C PHE A 38 -9.01 4.88 3.04
N ASN A 39 -9.84 3.83 3.13
CA ASN A 39 -11.23 3.93 2.66
C ASN A 39 -12.12 4.77 3.59
N THR A 40 -11.68 5.04 4.83
CA THR A 40 -12.39 5.95 5.73
C THR A 40 -12.07 7.42 5.46
N THR A 41 -10.91 7.71 4.85
CA THR A 41 -10.47 9.07 4.51
C THR A 41 -10.78 9.47 3.07
N LEU A 42 -10.84 8.52 2.14
CA LEU A 42 -11.15 8.75 0.72
C LEU A 42 -12.63 8.47 0.45
N GLN A 43 -13.51 9.43 0.75
CA GLN A 43 -14.95 9.36 0.43
C GLN A 43 -15.22 9.61 -1.07
N PHE A 44 -14.65 8.81 -1.96
CA PHE A 44 -15.01 8.83 -3.38
C PHE A 44 -15.83 7.59 -3.71
N ASP A 45 -16.99 7.82 -4.33
CA ASP A 45 -18.06 6.88 -4.63
C ASP A 45 -17.61 5.48 -5.11
N ASP A 46 -18.29 4.44 -4.58
CA ASP A 46 -18.56 3.08 -5.06
C ASP A 46 -17.43 2.18 -5.61
N THR A 47 -16.26 2.71 -5.88
CA THR A 47 -15.09 1.95 -6.33
C THR A 47 -14.26 1.59 -5.10
N LYS A 48 -14.41 0.35 -4.65
CA LYS A 48 -13.53 -0.19 -3.60
C LYS A 48 -12.11 -0.17 -4.14
N GLN A 49 -11.30 0.78 -3.67
CA GLN A 49 -9.87 0.75 -3.88
C GLN A 49 -9.35 -0.60 -3.37
N ILE A 50 -8.82 -1.42 -4.27
CA ILE A 50 -8.13 -2.65 -3.90
C ILE A 50 -6.73 -2.21 -3.45
N TRP A 51 -6.28 -2.71 -2.30
CA TRP A 51 -4.97 -2.45 -1.75
C TRP A 51 -4.20 -3.76 -1.74
N THR A 52 -3.00 -3.77 -2.32
CA THR A 52 -2.15 -4.95 -2.41
C THR A 52 -0.88 -4.73 -1.61
N ALA A 53 -0.52 -5.69 -0.77
CA ALA A 53 0.68 -5.63 0.06
C ALA A 53 1.81 -6.52 -0.48
N GLU A 54 3.01 -5.98 -0.59
CA GLU A 54 4.23 -6.72 -0.92
C GLU A 54 5.23 -6.65 0.25
N PRO A 55 5.95 -7.74 0.55
CA PRO A 55 6.91 -7.73 1.65
C PRO A 55 8.07 -6.79 1.32
N LEU A 56 8.45 -5.94 2.27
CA LEU A 56 9.66 -5.15 2.14
C LEU A 56 10.87 -6.03 2.48
N ASP A 57 11.82 -6.09 1.55
CA ASP A 57 13.09 -6.76 1.78
C ASP A 57 13.98 -5.87 2.66
N GLU A 58 14.21 -6.30 3.90
CA GLU A 58 15.07 -5.61 4.86
C GLU A 58 16.52 -5.48 4.38
N SER A 59 16.95 -6.27 3.38
CA SER A 59 18.27 -6.12 2.75
C SER A 59 18.43 -4.80 1.99
N THR A 60 17.33 -4.15 1.62
CA THR A 60 17.30 -2.85 0.93
C THR A 60 17.45 -1.66 1.89
N PHE A 61 17.55 -1.91 3.20
CA PHE A 61 17.53 -0.86 4.20
C PHE A 61 18.94 -0.32 4.42
N GLU A 62 19.20 0.90 3.95
CA GLU A 62 20.48 1.58 4.16
C GLU A 62 20.30 2.75 5.12
N LYS A 63 20.96 2.71 6.30
CA LYS A 63 20.92 3.80 7.30
C LYS A 63 19.50 4.19 7.76
N GLY A 64 18.57 3.23 7.77
CA GLY A 64 17.16 3.48 8.11
C GLY A 64 16.33 4.10 6.97
N ILE A 65 16.88 4.16 5.76
CA ILE A 65 16.20 4.59 4.54
C ILE A 65 15.84 3.34 3.74
N ILE A 66 14.59 3.30 3.28
CA ILE A 66 14.07 2.22 2.43
C ILE A 66 13.99 2.77 1.00
N PHE A 67 14.79 2.23 0.10
CA PHE A 67 14.67 2.53 -1.33
C PHE A 67 13.67 1.56 -1.93
N THR A 68 12.45 2.05 -2.14
CA THR A 68 11.39 1.30 -2.81
C THR A 68 10.92 2.08 -4.03
N SER A 69 10.75 1.38 -5.16
CA SER A 69 10.15 1.97 -6.35
C SER A 69 8.65 1.73 -6.32
N PHE A 70 7.89 2.82 -6.28
CA PHE A 70 6.47 2.82 -6.61
C PHE A 70 6.35 2.72 -8.13
N ASN A 71 6.64 1.55 -8.72
CA ASN A 71 6.29 1.34 -10.12
C ASN A 71 4.77 1.22 -10.20
N ALA A 72 4.12 2.35 -10.42
CA ALA A 72 2.77 2.41 -10.96
C ALA A 72 2.84 2.00 -12.45
N GLY A 73 2.99 0.70 -12.71
CA GLY A 73 3.07 0.12 -14.07
C GLY A 73 4.39 -0.57 -14.40
#